data_AF-A0A804KGI4-F1
#
_entry.id   AF-A0A804KGI4-F1
#
_cell.length_a   1.000
_cell.length_b   1.000
_cell.length_c   1.000
_cell.angle_alpha   90.00
_cell.angle_beta   90.00
_cell.angle_gamma   90.00
#
_symmetry.space_group_name_H-M   'P 1'
#
loop_
_entity.id
_entity.type
_entity.pdbx_description
1 polymer ?
#
loop_
_entity_poly.entity_id
_entity_poly.type
_entity_poly.pdbx_seq_one_letter_code
_entity_poly.pdbx_strand_id
1 'polypeptide(L)'
;MQESVLSSRRSPPDPEEVEENGDESKTRKNTTPFATRVSKHASAALSGQCAAVLIFLLILLATAASFLISRPVVCVSPYDSLARTALFGATLDGLASDFGSLGVPWCRSKQGKVVEWTRKDLLKGLEEFVPIYETRPIKNNMYGMGFDHSFGLWFMARWLKPDLMIESGAFKGHSTWVLRQAMPETRIISLSPRHPEKYLKKGPAYVDGNCTYFAGKDFVDFGSVDWASVMKKHGISDLSRVLVFFDDHQNELKRLKQALKAGFLHLIFEDNYDTGTGDHYSLRQICDQDYIRGGGHSCFRDSDEARIRMKRKKFWEKAVDRDELCGGDEEWWGVRGYMRDDFNHSNKAISYDEHFQNSRFVESALDVYWELPPVAGPSLTHQTRYDPARASDPIIEDGRFGLFQRLGLARLGTSVFNGYTQMVYVQISASS
;
A
#
# COMPACT_ATOMS: atom_id res chain seq x y z
N MET A 1 46.47 0.49 -39.10
CA MET A 1 47.59 1.47 -39.15
C MET A 1 48.52 1.11 -38.00
N GLN A 2 49.83 1.09 -38.25
CA GLN A 2 50.90 0.91 -37.25
C GLN A 2 51.06 2.21 -36.42
N GLU A 3 51.77 2.30 -35.28
CA GLU A 3 52.51 1.32 -34.46
C GLU A 3 52.60 1.80 -32.99
N SER A 4 53.44 1.16 -32.16
CA SER A 4 53.74 1.54 -30.76
C SER A 4 55.07 2.34 -30.63
N VAL A 5 55.76 2.23 -29.47
CA VAL A 5 57.23 2.43 -29.26
C VAL A 5 57.74 3.74 -28.56
N LEU A 6 58.08 3.61 -27.26
CA LEU A 6 59.19 4.23 -26.47
C LEU A 6 59.29 5.78 -26.27
N SER A 7 60.26 6.37 -25.52
CA SER A 7 60.76 6.09 -24.13
C SER A 7 61.89 7.05 -23.65
N SER A 8 61.76 7.60 -22.42
CA SER A 8 62.81 7.89 -21.40
C SER A 8 63.90 9.00 -21.56
N ARG A 9 64.38 9.45 -20.37
CA ARG A 9 65.56 10.31 -20.00
C ARG A 9 65.38 11.83 -20.17
N ARG A 10 65.93 12.70 -19.30
CA ARG A 10 67.12 12.59 -18.39
C ARG A 10 66.96 13.43 -17.09
N SER A 11 67.86 13.26 -16.11
CA SER A 11 67.86 13.90 -14.75
C SER A 11 69.30 14.41 -14.38
N PRO A 12 69.67 14.69 -13.10
CA PRO A 12 69.22 15.71 -12.12
C PRO A 12 70.39 16.71 -11.79
N PRO A 13 70.56 17.33 -10.59
CA PRO A 13 70.95 16.65 -9.33
C PRO A 13 70.25 17.14 -8.02
N ASP A 14 70.61 16.48 -6.90
CA ASP A 14 70.13 16.56 -5.50
C ASP A 14 71.18 17.28 -4.59
N PRO A 15 71.19 17.24 -3.21
CA PRO A 15 70.33 16.57 -2.19
C PRO A 15 69.75 17.57 -1.13
N GLU A 16 69.37 17.30 0.14
CA GLU A 16 69.30 16.18 1.13
C GLU A 16 68.12 16.50 2.12
N GLU A 17 67.78 15.88 3.27
CA GLU A 17 68.35 14.91 4.25
C GLU A 17 67.20 14.17 5.04
N VAL A 18 67.49 12.99 5.60
CA VAL A 18 67.05 12.30 6.87
C VAL A 18 65.73 12.74 7.60
N GLU A 19 64.70 11.91 7.91
CA GLU A 19 64.54 10.67 8.79
C GLU A 19 64.46 10.95 10.33
N GLU A 20 63.82 10.19 11.25
CA GLU A 20 62.80 9.09 11.27
C GLU A 20 62.16 8.95 12.71
N ASN A 21 61.20 8.03 12.92
CA ASN A 21 60.72 7.42 14.21
C ASN A 21 59.94 8.26 15.27
N GLY A 22 59.17 7.68 16.21
CA GLY A 22 58.74 6.27 16.35
C GLY A 22 58.24 5.83 17.77
N ASP A 23 56.92 5.60 17.90
CA ASP A 23 56.19 4.61 18.76
C ASP A 23 56.25 4.54 20.33
N GLU A 24 55.32 3.72 20.88
CA GLU A 24 55.25 2.98 22.16
C GLU A 24 54.99 3.66 23.55
N SER A 25 53.69 3.86 23.84
CA SER A 25 52.92 3.10 24.86
C SER A 25 53.09 3.26 26.40
N LYS A 26 51.94 3.18 27.11
CA LYS A 26 51.70 2.65 28.50
C LYS A 26 52.36 3.46 29.66
N THR A 27 51.93 3.45 30.95
CA THR A 27 50.97 2.64 31.73
C THR A 27 50.56 3.35 33.04
N ARG A 28 49.37 3.05 33.63
CA ARG A 28 49.05 2.96 35.11
C ARG A 28 49.32 4.20 36.04
N LYS A 29 48.76 4.34 37.26
CA LYS A 29 47.49 3.91 37.93
C LYS A 29 47.39 4.63 39.30
N ASN A 30 46.17 4.93 39.78
CA ASN A 30 45.82 5.18 41.20
C ASN A 30 46.52 6.41 41.87
N THR A 31 46.20 6.89 43.08
CA THR A 31 45.22 6.46 44.12
C THR A 31 44.60 7.68 44.84
N THR A 32 43.52 7.47 45.61
CA THR A 32 42.79 8.45 46.42
C THR A 32 43.28 8.48 47.91
N PRO A 33 42.49 8.85 48.94
CA PRO A 33 42.51 10.20 49.54
C PRO A 33 42.79 10.21 51.06
N PHE A 34 42.70 11.38 51.73
CA PHE A 34 42.57 11.46 53.19
C PHE A 34 41.71 12.65 53.68
N ALA A 35 41.16 12.58 54.90
CA ALA A 35 40.22 13.58 55.45
C ALA A 35 40.18 13.63 56.99
N THR A 36 39.95 14.82 57.56
CA THR A 36 39.56 15.07 58.98
C THR A 36 38.91 16.46 59.09
N ARG A 37 37.69 16.62 59.66
CA ARG A 37 37.35 16.95 61.08
C ARG A 37 37.95 18.29 61.60
N VAL A 38 37.31 19.16 62.40
CA VAL A 38 35.92 19.46 62.89
C VAL A 38 36.10 20.34 64.16
N SER A 39 35.33 21.43 64.40
CA SER A 39 34.96 21.93 65.77
C SER A 39 34.16 23.26 65.80
N LYS A 40 32.97 23.25 66.44
CA LYS A 40 32.30 24.30 67.31
C LYS A 40 32.20 25.77 66.83
N HIS A 41 31.00 26.37 66.64
CA HIS A 41 30.01 26.91 67.62
C HIS A 41 30.39 28.26 68.29
N ALA A 42 29.50 29.23 68.58
CA ALA A 42 28.15 29.54 68.05
C ALA A 42 27.61 30.90 68.61
N SER A 43 27.34 31.90 67.78
CA SER A 43 26.54 33.12 68.06
C SER A 43 26.40 33.96 66.76
N ALA A 44 25.32 34.70 66.47
CA ALA A 44 23.97 34.75 67.06
C ALA A 44 22.89 35.14 66.02
N ALA A 45 21.66 34.68 66.27
CA ALA A 45 20.34 35.24 65.92
C ALA A 45 20.09 36.18 64.70
N LEU A 46 19.13 35.74 63.85
CA LEU A 46 18.13 36.53 63.09
C LEU A 46 18.58 37.68 62.15
N SER A 47 18.71 37.40 60.84
CA SER A 47 18.27 38.30 59.74
C SER A 47 18.32 37.65 58.33
N GLY A 48 17.56 36.56 58.07
CA GLY A 48 17.54 36.00 56.70
C GLY A 48 16.42 35.01 56.36
N GLN A 49 16.19 33.99 57.20
CA GLN A 49 15.29 32.89 56.83
C GLN A 49 13.80 33.29 56.70
N CYS A 50 13.34 34.33 57.40
CA CYS A 50 11.97 34.84 57.24
C CYS A 50 11.73 35.45 55.85
N ALA A 51 12.73 36.13 55.26
CA ALA A 51 12.63 36.71 53.92
C ALA A 51 12.56 35.61 52.84
N ALA A 52 13.37 34.56 52.97
CA ALA A 52 13.35 33.42 52.06
C ALA A 52 11.98 32.69 52.06
N VAL A 53 11.36 32.50 53.23
CA VAL A 53 10.03 31.89 53.35
C VAL A 53 8.94 32.77 52.72
N LEU A 54 8.98 34.10 52.93
CA LEU A 54 8.05 35.04 52.29
C LEU A 54 8.18 35.04 50.76
N ILE A 55 9.39 35.02 50.22
CA ILE A 55 9.64 34.91 48.78
C ILE A 55 9.11 33.58 48.22
N PHE A 56 9.34 32.46 48.93
CA PHE A 56 8.84 31.15 48.52
C PHE A 56 7.30 31.08 48.52
N LEU A 57 6.64 31.69 49.51
CA LEU A 57 5.18 31.80 49.55
C LEU A 57 4.61 32.67 48.41
N LEU A 58 5.29 33.76 48.05
CA LEU A 58 4.91 34.59 46.90
C LEU A 58 5.06 33.84 45.56
N ILE A 59 6.11 33.02 45.42
CA ILE A 59 6.30 32.15 44.24
C ILE A 59 5.22 31.06 44.18
N LEU A 60 4.85 30.46 45.32
CA LEU A 60 3.73 29.49 45.39
C LEU A 60 2.38 30.14 45.04
N LEU A 61 2.12 31.37 45.48
CA LEU A 61 0.91 32.12 45.10
C LEU A 61 0.90 32.49 43.60
N ALA A 62 2.03 32.90 43.03
CA ALA A 62 2.14 33.24 41.60
C ALA A 62 1.98 32.01 40.69
N THR A 63 2.50 30.86 41.11
CA THR A 63 2.31 29.58 40.40
C THR A 63 0.86 29.08 40.53
N ALA A 64 0.27 29.13 41.73
CA ALA A 64 -1.16 28.82 41.91
C ALA A 64 -2.07 29.72 41.06
N ALA A 65 -1.79 31.03 40.99
CA ALA A 65 -2.56 31.99 40.19
C ALA A 65 -2.46 31.70 38.68
N SER A 66 -1.28 31.34 38.17
CA SER A 66 -1.11 31.01 36.74
C SER A 66 -1.79 29.68 36.35
N PHE A 67 -1.91 28.70 37.25
CA PHE A 67 -2.75 27.51 37.06
C PHE A 67 -4.26 27.78 37.12
N LEU A 68 -4.69 28.87 37.78
CA LEU A 68 -6.11 29.27 37.86
C LEU A 68 -6.57 30.12 36.67
N ILE A 69 -5.68 30.91 36.08
CA ILE A 69 -5.99 31.80 34.94
C ILE A 69 -5.94 31.06 33.59
N SER A 70 -5.27 29.91 33.51
CA SER A 70 -5.02 29.17 32.27
C SER A 70 -6.01 28.02 32.02
N ARG A 71 -7.33 28.30 31.96
CA ARG A 71 -8.36 27.30 31.60
C ARG A 71 -9.52 27.87 30.74
N PRO A 72 -9.44 27.81 29.41
CA PRO A 72 -10.63 27.78 28.57
C PRO A 72 -11.29 26.39 28.66
N VAL A 73 -12.50 26.30 29.21
CA VAL A 73 -13.28 25.05 29.17
C VAL A 73 -13.94 24.94 27.81
N VAL A 74 -13.33 24.18 26.91
CA VAL A 74 -13.91 23.76 25.62
C VAL A 74 -13.88 22.23 25.57
N CYS A 75 -15.01 21.61 25.29
CA CYS A 75 -15.12 20.16 25.15
C CYS A 75 -14.55 19.72 23.80
N VAL A 76 -13.25 19.43 23.75
CA VAL A 76 -12.54 18.93 22.57
C VAL A 76 -12.44 17.39 22.63
N SER A 77 -12.64 16.74 21.49
CA SER A 77 -12.47 15.28 21.33
C SER A 77 -11.02 14.86 21.62
N PRO A 78 -10.76 13.69 22.27
CA PRO A 78 -9.43 13.34 22.78
C PRO A 78 -8.31 13.10 21.75
N TYR A 79 -8.55 13.35 20.46
CA TYR A 79 -7.57 13.17 19.37
C TYR A 79 -6.86 14.46 18.94
N ASP A 80 -7.38 15.64 19.26
CA ASP A 80 -6.96 16.91 18.62
C ASP A 80 -5.61 17.48 19.13
N SER A 81 -4.95 16.80 20.08
CA SER A 81 -3.66 17.22 20.64
C SER A 81 -2.43 16.70 19.86
N LEU A 82 -2.59 15.75 18.93
CA LEU A 82 -1.46 15.11 18.24
C LEU A 82 -0.96 15.87 17.00
N ALA A 83 -1.71 16.86 16.51
CA ALA A 83 -1.44 17.51 15.22
C ALA A 83 -0.33 18.60 15.23
N ARG A 84 0.29 18.93 16.38
CA ARG A 84 1.17 20.12 16.51
C ARG A 84 2.67 19.87 16.72
N THR A 85 3.15 18.64 16.64
CA THR A 85 4.59 18.33 16.85
C THR A 85 5.17 17.36 15.82
N ALA A 86 5.05 17.70 14.53
CA ALA A 86 5.57 16.90 13.41
C ALA A 86 6.24 17.75 12.32
N LEU A 87 7.25 18.56 12.69
CA LEU A 87 8.20 19.17 11.75
C LEU A 87 9.64 18.93 12.21
N PHE A 88 10.37 18.13 11.42
CA PHE A 88 11.83 17.94 11.43
C PHE A 88 12.47 17.51 12.77
N GLY A 89 12.46 16.20 13.02
CA GLY A 89 13.36 15.53 13.97
C GLY A 89 13.76 14.15 13.44
N ALA A 90 15.05 13.89 13.31
CA ALA A 90 15.58 12.59 12.85
C ALA A 90 15.69 11.60 14.02
N THR A 91 14.55 11.23 14.60
CA THR A 91 14.42 10.34 15.76
C THR A 91 13.32 9.32 15.51
N LEU A 92 13.63 8.03 15.69
CA LEU A 92 12.81 6.89 15.24
C LEU A 92 11.63 6.54 16.19
N ASP A 93 11.37 7.38 17.20
CA ASP A 93 10.39 7.18 18.28
C ASP A 93 9.10 7.98 18.05
N GLY A 94 8.49 7.82 16.87
CA GLY A 94 7.35 8.64 16.44
C GLY A 94 6.36 7.97 15.47
N LEU A 95 6.36 6.63 15.39
CA LEU A 95 5.41 5.90 14.54
C LEU A 95 3.98 5.90 15.14
N ALA A 96 3.26 7.00 14.92
CA ALA A 96 1.87 6.85 14.51
C ALA A 96 1.87 6.06 13.20
N SER A 97 0.94 5.10 13.03
CA SER A 97 0.81 4.41 11.75
C SER A 97 0.45 5.46 10.69
N ASP A 98 1.32 5.62 9.69
CA ASP A 98 1.11 6.57 8.59
C ASP A 98 -0.10 6.14 7.72
N PHE A 99 -0.50 4.87 7.88
CA PHE A 99 -1.61 4.20 7.24
C PHE A 99 -2.98 4.80 7.59
N GLY A 100 -3.84 4.93 6.58
CA GLY A 100 -5.19 5.47 6.71
C GLY A 100 -5.31 6.92 7.22
N SER A 101 -4.20 7.66 7.31
CA SER A 101 -4.18 9.05 7.82
C SER A 101 -4.84 10.09 6.91
N LEU A 102 -5.13 9.74 5.66
CA LEU A 102 -6.01 10.45 4.72
C LEU A 102 -7.31 9.66 4.44
N GLY A 103 -7.66 8.72 5.33
CA GLY A 103 -8.80 7.82 5.16
C GLY A 103 -8.54 6.65 4.22
N VAL A 104 -9.33 5.59 4.39
CA VAL A 104 -9.36 4.44 3.47
C VAL A 104 -10.82 4.25 3.03
N PRO A 105 -11.21 4.67 1.80
CA PRO A 105 -12.54 4.40 1.27
C PRO A 105 -12.80 2.90 1.15
N TRP A 106 -14.07 2.52 1.26
CA TRP A 106 -14.52 1.13 1.18
C TRP A 106 -16.01 1.10 0.81
N CYS A 107 -16.44 0.09 0.05
CA CYS A 107 -17.86 -0.08 -0.26
C CYS A 107 -18.61 -0.75 0.89
N ARG A 108 -19.78 -0.22 1.26
CA ARG A 108 -20.68 -0.90 2.21
C ARG A 108 -21.26 -2.17 1.59
N SER A 109 -21.15 -3.29 2.30
CA SER A 109 -21.90 -4.50 1.97
C SER A 109 -23.31 -4.46 2.57
N LYS A 110 -24.30 -4.98 1.83
CA LYS A 110 -25.74 -5.00 2.17
C LYS A 110 -26.05 -5.38 3.62
N GLN A 111 -25.32 -6.36 4.15
CA GLN A 111 -25.57 -6.97 5.47
C GLN A 111 -24.39 -6.79 6.44
N GLY A 112 -23.39 -5.97 6.08
CA GLY A 112 -22.16 -5.81 6.87
C GLY A 112 -21.30 -7.07 6.99
N LYS A 113 -21.54 -8.08 6.13
CA LYS A 113 -20.74 -9.31 6.10
C LYS A 113 -19.32 -8.99 5.62
N VAL A 114 -18.35 -9.63 6.27
CA VAL A 114 -16.90 -9.53 6.04
C VAL A 114 -16.34 -10.88 5.60
N VAL A 115 -15.05 -10.90 5.27
CA VAL A 115 -14.30 -12.15 4.98
C VAL A 115 -14.07 -12.98 6.25
N GLU A 116 -13.92 -14.30 6.07
CA GLU A 116 -13.74 -15.26 7.17
C GLU A 116 -12.28 -15.41 7.61
N TRP A 117 -11.32 -15.05 6.75
CA TRP A 117 -9.90 -15.18 7.03
C TRP A 117 -9.35 -14.03 7.89
N THR A 118 -8.38 -14.36 8.74
CA THR A 118 -7.72 -13.40 9.62
C THR A 118 -6.29 -13.09 9.16
N ARG A 119 -5.65 -12.10 9.80
CA ARG A 119 -4.22 -11.83 9.63
C ARG A 119 -3.32 -13.05 9.91
N LYS A 120 -3.75 -14.00 10.76
CA LYS A 120 -2.99 -15.23 11.04
C LYS A 120 -2.99 -16.15 9.80
N ASP A 121 -4.13 -16.25 9.13
CA ASP A 121 -4.30 -17.06 7.92
C ASP A 121 -3.51 -16.45 6.76
N LEU A 122 -3.52 -15.13 6.62
CA LEU A 122 -2.67 -14.41 5.67
C LEU A 122 -1.17 -14.64 5.93
N LEU A 123 -0.72 -14.58 7.19
CA LEU A 123 0.67 -14.86 7.56
C LEU A 123 1.07 -16.30 7.22
N LYS A 124 0.21 -17.29 7.50
CA LYS A 124 0.43 -18.69 7.07
C LYS A 124 0.44 -18.81 5.54
N GLY A 125 -0.43 -18.06 4.85
CA GLY A 125 -0.43 -17.97 3.40
C GLY A 125 0.90 -17.48 2.83
N LEU A 126 1.56 -16.53 3.51
CA LEU A 126 2.90 -16.06 3.12
C LEU A 126 3.99 -17.13 3.35
N GLU A 127 3.90 -17.92 4.44
CA GLU A 127 4.80 -19.07 4.67
C GLU A 127 4.72 -20.09 3.53
N GLU A 128 3.51 -20.36 3.01
CA GLU A 128 3.29 -21.25 1.87
C GLU A 128 3.68 -20.59 0.52
N PHE A 129 3.38 -19.30 0.32
CA PHE A 129 3.48 -18.64 -0.99
C PHE A 129 4.86 -18.07 -1.36
N VAL A 130 5.66 -17.59 -0.41
CA VAL A 130 6.98 -17.01 -0.72
C VAL A 130 7.89 -17.95 -1.52
N PRO A 131 8.10 -19.23 -1.12
CA PRO A 131 8.90 -20.16 -1.92
C PRO A 131 8.27 -20.47 -3.28
N ILE A 132 6.94 -20.44 -3.41
CA ILE A 132 6.25 -20.58 -4.70
C ILE A 132 6.62 -19.40 -5.60
N TYR A 133 6.51 -18.15 -5.12
CA TYR A 133 6.81 -16.95 -5.90
C TYR A 133 8.29 -16.83 -6.32
N GLU A 134 9.21 -17.42 -5.56
CA GLU A 134 10.62 -17.54 -5.99
C GLU A 134 10.76 -18.38 -7.28
N THR A 135 9.93 -19.40 -7.48
CA THR A 135 9.98 -20.26 -8.69
C THR A 135 9.46 -19.60 -9.97
N ARG A 136 8.62 -18.55 -9.88
CA ARG A 136 7.85 -17.97 -11.00
C ARG A 136 8.60 -17.86 -12.34
N PRO A 137 7.98 -18.15 -13.50
CA PRO A 137 8.65 -18.10 -14.81
C PRO A 137 9.03 -16.67 -15.22
N ILE A 138 8.23 -15.67 -14.83
CA ILE A 138 8.40 -14.26 -15.21
C ILE A 138 9.07 -13.52 -14.05
N LYS A 139 10.41 -13.54 -14.01
CA LYS A 139 11.17 -12.90 -12.92
C LYS A 139 10.97 -11.38 -12.86
N ASN A 140 10.91 -10.72 -14.03
CA ASN A 140 10.59 -9.30 -14.18
C ASN A 140 9.20 -9.16 -14.85
N ASN A 141 8.16 -8.90 -14.05
CA ASN A 141 6.79 -8.72 -14.51
C ASN A 141 6.40 -7.24 -14.71
N MET A 142 7.33 -6.38 -15.15
CA MET A 142 7.02 -4.97 -15.48
C MET A 142 5.75 -4.84 -16.36
N TYR A 143 4.83 -3.95 -15.98
CA TYR A 143 3.47 -3.78 -16.53
C TYR A 143 2.47 -4.93 -16.21
N GLY A 144 2.60 -5.59 -15.06
CA GLY A 144 1.58 -6.49 -14.50
C GLY A 144 1.85 -6.77 -13.02
N MET A 145 1.01 -7.61 -12.40
CA MET A 145 1.01 -7.86 -10.95
C MET A 145 2.41 -8.01 -10.30
N GLY A 146 2.60 -7.32 -9.17
CA GLY A 146 3.74 -7.47 -8.26
C GLY A 146 3.58 -8.65 -7.28
N PHE A 147 4.42 -8.70 -6.23
CA PHE A 147 4.33 -9.75 -5.20
C PHE A 147 2.99 -9.72 -4.48
N ASP A 148 2.58 -8.56 -3.98
CA ASP A 148 1.40 -8.39 -3.13
C ASP A 148 0.13 -8.91 -3.81
N HIS A 149 -0.17 -8.42 -5.01
CA HIS A 149 -1.35 -8.85 -5.78
C HIS A 149 -1.25 -10.34 -6.19
N SER A 150 -0.05 -10.83 -6.53
CA SER A 150 0.17 -12.28 -6.77
C SER A 150 -0.13 -13.13 -5.52
N PHE A 151 0.24 -12.66 -4.33
CA PHE A 151 -0.06 -13.33 -3.07
C PHE A 151 -1.55 -13.34 -2.78
N GLY A 152 -2.24 -12.21 -2.90
CA GLY A 152 -3.69 -12.14 -2.65
C GLY A 152 -4.49 -13.01 -3.61
N LEU A 153 -4.17 -12.99 -4.92
CA LEU A 153 -4.84 -13.83 -5.92
C LEU A 153 -4.64 -15.32 -5.61
N TRP A 154 -3.41 -15.73 -5.27
CA TRP A 154 -3.13 -17.08 -4.82
C TRP A 154 -3.94 -17.44 -3.56
N PHE A 155 -3.86 -16.60 -2.52
CA PHE A 155 -4.50 -16.84 -1.23
C PHE A 155 -6.02 -17.00 -1.35
N MET A 156 -6.68 -16.15 -2.13
CA MET A 156 -8.13 -16.20 -2.30
C MET A 156 -8.57 -17.40 -3.15
N ALA A 157 -7.82 -17.78 -4.19
CA ALA A 157 -8.07 -19.03 -4.91
C ALA A 157 -7.87 -20.27 -3.99
N ARG A 158 -6.85 -20.27 -3.12
CA ARG A 158 -6.62 -21.31 -2.09
C ARG A 158 -7.72 -21.38 -1.04
N TRP A 159 -8.31 -20.24 -0.66
CA TRP A 159 -9.37 -20.18 0.34
C TRP A 159 -10.70 -20.65 -0.24
N LEU A 160 -11.13 -20.06 -1.36
CA LEU A 160 -12.43 -20.29 -2.00
C LEU A 160 -12.55 -21.68 -2.65
N LYS A 161 -11.44 -22.25 -3.12
CA LYS A 161 -11.37 -23.59 -3.76
C LYS A 161 -12.43 -23.77 -4.87
N PRO A 162 -12.39 -22.92 -5.91
CA PRO A 162 -13.34 -22.96 -7.03
C PRO A 162 -13.15 -24.20 -7.92
N ASP A 163 -14.23 -24.64 -8.54
CA ASP A 163 -14.25 -25.74 -9.52
C ASP A 163 -13.78 -25.27 -10.91
N LEU A 164 -13.89 -23.96 -11.17
CA LEU A 164 -13.42 -23.29 -12.38
C LEU A 164 -12.99 -21.85 -12.05
N MET A 165 -11.89 -21.41 -12.66
CA MET A 165 -11.39 -20.03 -12.54
C MET A 165 -11.46 -19.34 -13.91
N ILE A 166 -11.99 -18.12 -13.94
CA ILE A 166 -12.04 -17.25 -15.12
C ILE A 166 -11.04 -16.10 -14.90
N GLU A 167 -10.18 -15.88 -15.88
CA GLU A 167 -9.26 -14.76 -15.97
C GLU A 167 -9.67 -13.88 -17.15
N SER A 168 -9.81 -12.58 -16.94
CA SER A 168 -9.97 -11.59 -18.01
C SER A 168 -8.81 -10.63 -17.90
N GLY A 169 -7.87 -10.69 -18.85
CA GLY A 169 -6.57 -10.01 -18.74
C GLY A 169 -5.41 -10.96 -18.45
N ALA A 170 -4.92 -11.66 -19.48
CA ALA A 170 -3.82 -12.62 -19.31
C ALA A 170 -2.42 -11.99 -19.42
N PHE A 171 -2.27 -10.93 -20.22
CA PHE A 171 -0.99 -10.31 -20.59
C PHE A 171 0.13 -11.33 -20.94
N LYS A 172 1.12 -11.51 -20.05
CA LYS A 172 2.23 -12.47 -20.21
C LYS A 172 1.95 -13.87 -19.60
N GLY A 173 0.79 -14.07 -18.98
CA GLY A 173 0.39 -15.31 -18.28
C GLY A 173 0.86 -15.41 -16.82
N HIS A 174 1.25 -14.30 -16.18
CA HIS A 174 1.72 -14.33 -14.78
C HIS A 174 0.58 -14.62 -13.80
N SER A 175 -0.56 -13.95 -13.95
CA SER A 175 -1.83 -14.25 -13.28
C SER A 175 -2.25 -15.71 -13.50
N THR A 176 -2.19 -16.21 -14.73
CA THR A 176 -2.53 -17.60 -15.06
C THR A 176 -1.61 -18.59 -14.34
N TRP A 177 -0.31 -18.27 -14.23
CA TRP A 177 0.64 -19.06 -13.45
C TRP A 177 0.30 -19.06 -11.95
N VAL A 178 0.01 -17.89 -11.37
CA VAL A 178 -0.39 -17.75 -9.95
C VAL A 178 -1.63 -18.60 -9.65
N LEU A 179 -2.65 -18.54 -10.50
CA LEU A 179 -3.87 -19.35 -10.40
C LEU A 179 -3.56 -20.85 -10.47
N ARG A 180 -2.70 -21.29 -11.42
CA ARG A 180 -2.26 -22.69 -11.52
C ARG A 180 -1.45 -23.15 -10.29
N GLN A 181 -0.67 -22.27 -9.64
CA GLN A 181 0.01 -22.59 -8.38
C GLN A 181 -0.94 -22.64 -7.17
N ALA A 182 -2.08 -21.96 -7.22
CA ALA A 182 -3.10 -22.04 -6.17
C ALA A 182 -3.89 -23.35 -6.26
N MET A 183 -4.35 -23.68 -7.48
CA MET A 183 -5.24 -24.81 -7.74
C MET A 183 -4.73 -25.63 -8.94
N PRO A 184 -3.76 -26.55 -8.73
CA PRO A 184 -3.08 -27.28 -9.81
C PRO A 184 -3.99 -27.99 -10.80
N GLU A 185 -5.11 -28.57 -10.35
CA GLU A 185 -6.04 -29.35 -11.20
C GLU A 185 -7.26 -28.55 -11.69
N THR A 186 -7.55 -27.37 -11.12
CA THR A 186 -8.77 -26.60 -11.46
C THR A 186 -8.69 -26.06 -12.88
N ARG A 187 -9.82 -26.08 -13.60
CA ARG A 187 -9.88 -25.58 -14.99
C ARG A 187 -9.76 -24.06 -15.01
N ILE A 188 -8.96 -23.54 -15.93
CA ILE A 188 -8.81 -22.10 -16.16
C ILE A 188 -9.41 -21.75 -17.53
N ILE A 189 -10.20 -20.68 -17.56
CA ILE A 189 -10.62 -20.00 -18.80
C ILE A 189 -9.96 -18.62 -18.79
N SER A 190 -9.28 -18.26 -19.86
CA SER A 190 -8.53 -17.00 -19.96
C SER A 190 -8.97 -16.21 -21.19
N LEU A 191 -9.48 -14.99 -20.96
CA LEU A 191 -9.87 -14.04 -22.00
C LEU A 191 -8.74 -13.01 -22.16
N SER A 192 -8.20 -12.87 -23.37
CA SER A 192 -7.19 -11.85 -23.66
C SER A 192 -7.14 -11.53 -25.15
N PRO A 193 -7.15 -10.25 -25.57
CA PRO A 193 -6.95 -9.86 -26.98
C PRO A 193 -5.68 -10.46 -27.60
N ARG A 194 -4.66 -10.75 -26.77
CA ARG A 194 -3.37 -11.33 -27.19
C ARG A 194 -2.99 -12.53 -26.34
N HIS A 195 -2.87 -13.70 -26.99
CA HIS A 195 -2.44 -14.94 -26.33
C HIS A 195 -1.03 -14.79 -25.70
N PRO A 196 -0.78 -15.27 -24.46
CA PRO A 196 0.52 -15.10 -23.78
C PRO A 196 1.74 -15.62 -24.57
N GLU A 197 1.58 -16.64 -25.42
CA GLU A 197 2.65 -17.14 -26.30
C GLU A 197 3.27 -16.02 -27.17
N LYS A 198 2.48 -14.99 -27.53
CA LYS A 198 2.89 -13.91 -28.43
C LYS A 198 3.86 -12.93 -27.74
N TYR A 199 4.18 -13.16 -26.46
CA TYR A 199 5.19 -12.46 -25.68
C TYR A 199 6.50 -13.25 -25.54
N LEU A 200 6.52 -14.57 -25.77
CA LEU A 200 7.73 -15.41 -25.71
C LEU A 200 8.84 -14.91 -26.66
N LYS A 201 8.48 -14.25 -27.77
CA LYS A 201 9.41 -13.60 -28.72
C LYS A 201 10.03 -12.30 -28.21
N LYS A 202 9.57 -11.76 -27.07
CA LYS A 202 10.04 -10.50 -26.46
C LYS A 202 10.67 -10.69 -25.08
N GLY A 203 10.53 -11.87 -24.47
CA GLY A 203 11.03 -12.17 -23.13
C GLY A 203 10.23 -13.32 -22.48
N PRO A 204 10.44 -13.58 -21.18
CA PRO A 204 9.69 -14.59 -20.44
C PRO A 204 8.17 -14.32 -20.47
N ALA A 205 7.42 -15.39 -20.75
CA ALA A 205 5.97 -15.47 -20.65
C ALA A 205 5.58 -16.90 -20.23
N TYR A 206 4.35 -17.09 -19.80
CA TYR A 206 3.81 -18.38 -19.39
C TYR A 206 2.55 -18.71 -20.21
N VAL A 207 2.39 -19.98 -20.54
CA VAL A 207 1.19 -20.53 -21.18
C VAL A 207 0.86 -21.81 -20.41
N ASP A 208 -0.35 -21.90 -19.87
CA ASP A 208 -0.81 -23.10 -19.18
C ASP A 208 -1.42 -24.10 -20.17
N GLY A 209 -0.93 -25.34 -20.15
CA GLY A 209 -1.39 -26.39 -21.07
C GLY A 209 -2.80 -26.93 -20.81
N ASN A 210 -3.42 -26.55 -19.69
CA ASN A 210 -4.77 -26.95 -19.27
C ASN A 210 -5.71 -25.72 -19.14
N CYS A 211 -5.35 -24.62 -19.80
CA CYS A 211 -6.13 -23.38 -19.85
C CYS A 211 -6.84 -23.22 -21.19
N THR A 212 -8.13 -22.88 -21.14
CA THR A 212 -8.92 -22.57 -22.33
C THR A 212 -8.81 -21.08 -22.63
N TYR A 213 -7.94 -20.74 -23.58
CA TYR A 213 -7.72 -19.36 -24.01
C TYR A 213 -8.71 -18.93 -25.11
N PHE A 214 -9.47 -17.87 -24.85
CA PHE A 214 -10.20 -17.11 -25.87
C PHE A 214 -9.35 -15.91 -26.25
N ALA A 215 -8.56 -16.03 -27.32
CA ALA A 215 -7.52 -15.06 -27.64
C ALA A 215 -7.24 -14.87 -29.14
N GLY A 216 -6.74 -13.69 -29.51
CA GLY A 216 -6.43 -13.35 -30.90
C GLY A 216 -7.69 -13.36 -31.78
N LYS A 217 -7.72 -14.22 -32.79
CA LYS A 217 -8.91 -14.40 -33.66
C LYS A 217 -10.11 -15.03 -32.93
N ASP A 218 -9.86 -15.71 -31.82
CA ASP A 218 -10.86 -16.41 -31.01
C ASP A 218 -11.13 -15.63 -29.70
N PHE A 219 -10.72 -14.35 -29.64
CA PHE A 219 -11.01 -13.45 -28.52
C PHE A 219 -12.48 -13.01 -28.52
N VAL A 220 -13.06 -12.91 -27.33
CA VAL A 220 -14.39 -12.38 -27.06
C VAL A 220 -14.33 -11.67 -25.71
N ASP A 221 -14.94 -10.48 -25.61
CA ASP A 221 -15.04 -9.73 -24.37
C ASP A 221 -15.88 -10.49 -23.32
N PHE A 222 -15.52 -10.38 -22.03
CA PHE A 222 -16.24 -11.02 -20.93
C PHE A 222 -17.76 -10.76 -20.95
N GLY A 223 -18.21 -9.55 -21.33
CA GLY A 223 -19.64 -9.21 -21.43
C GLY A 223 -20.37 -9.79 -22.64
N SER A 224 -19.64 -10.38 -23.59
CA SER A 224 -20.12 -10.94 -24.85
C SER A 224 -20.04 -12.47 -24.93
N VAL A 225 -19.48 -13.13 -23.90
CA VAL A 225 -19.42 -14.60 -23.81
C VAL A 225 -20.80 -15.18 -23.48
N ASP A 226 -21.20 -16.25 -24.18
CA ASP A 226 -22.32 -17.11 -23.76
C ASP A 226 -21.88 -17.96 -22.57
N TRP A 227 -21.92 -17.38 -21.37
CA TRP A 227 -21.53 -18.04 -20.14
C TRP A 227 -22.36 -19.28 -19.82
N ALA A 228 -23.64 -19.33 -20.23
CA ALA A 228 -24.48 -20.51 -20.03
C ALA A 228 -23.97 -21.72 -20.85
N SER A 229 -23.63 -21.50 -22.12
CA SER A 229 -23.03 -22.53 -22.98
C SER A 229 -21.61 -22.92 -22.53
N VAL A 230 -20.78 -21.95 -22.12
CA VAL A 230 -19.41 -22.21 -21.66
C VAL A 230 -19.40 -22.98 -20.32
N MET A 231 -20.20 -22.57 -19.33
CA MET A 231 -20.29 -23.30 -18.05
C MET A 231 -20.81 -24.73 -18.26
N LYS A 232 -21.85 -24.90 -19.08
CA LYS A 232 -22.37 -26.23 -19.47
C LYS A 232 -21.31 -27.10 -20.16
N LYS A 233 -20.53 -26.54 -21.09
CA LYS A 233 -19.42 -27.24 -21.77
C LYS A 233 -18.34 -27.69 -20.78
N HIS A 234 -18.07 -26.91 -19.73
CA HIS A 234 -17.05 -27.21 -18.73
C HIS A 234 -17.58 -28.03 -17.53
N GLY A 235 -18.86 -28.41 -17.54
CA GLY A 235 -19.50 -29.23 -16.52
C GLY A 235 -19.90 -28.48 -15.25
N ILE A 236 -19.92 -27.15 -15.27
CA ILE A 236 -20.27 -26.32 -14.12
C ILE A 236 -21.78 -26.06 -14.09
N SER A 237 -22.43 -26.46 -13.00
CA SER A 237 -23.84 -26.19 -12.70
C SER A 237 -24.03 -25.19 -11.55
N ASP A 238 -23.03 -25.01 -10.68
CA ASP A 238 -23.06 -24.09 -9.55
C ASP A 238 -22.10 -22.92 -9.80
N LEU A 239 -22.66 -21.74 -10.08
CA LEU A 239 -21.90 -20.52 -10.35
C LEU A 239 -21.31 -19.88 -9.09
N SER A 240 -21.72 -20.30 -7.88
CA SER A 240 -21.05 -19.91 -6.64
C SER A 240 -19.68 -20.59 -6.46
N ARG A 241 -19.41 -21.64 -7.24
CA ARG A 241 -18.11 -22.35 -7.26
C ARG A 241 -17.18 -21.88 -8.38
N VAL A 242 -17.50 -20.74 -9.02
CA VAL A 242 -16.67 -20.08 -10.02
C VAL A 242 -16.03 -18.83 -9.42
N LEU A 243 -14.72 -18.68 -9.60
CA LEU A 243 -13.98 -17.47 -9.28
C LEU A 243 -13.67 -16.69 -10.56
N VAL A 244 -13.95 -15.40 -10.59
CA VAL A 244 -13.58 -14.50 -11.70
C VAL A 244 -12.51 -13.52 -11.26
N PHE A 245 -11.47 -13.35 -12.06
CA PHE A 245 -10.39 -12.38 -11.86
C PHE A 245 -10.31 -11.43 -13.07
N PHE A 246 -10.28 -10.13 -12.79
CA PHE A 246 -10.18 -9.07 -13.80
C PHE A 246 -8.86 -8.29 -13.64
N ASP A 247 -8.08 -8.26 -14.72
CA ASP A 247 -6.77 -7.59 -14.92
C ASP A 247 -6.75 -7.04 -16.38
N ASP A 248 -7.91 -6.50 -16.82
CA ASP A 248 -8.20 -6.13 -18.22
C ASP A 248 -8.39 -4.63 -18.46
N HIS A 249 -8.17 -3.81 -17.44
CA HIS A 249 -8.27 -2.34 -17.47
C HIS A 249 -9.59 -1.82 -18.07
N GLN A 250 -10.67 -2.58 -17.89
CA GLN A 250 -12.03 -2.14 -18.16
C GLN A 250 -12.68 -1.66 -16.86
N ASN A 251 -13.57 -0.68 -16.99
CA ASN A 251 -14.35 -0.11 -15.90
C ASN A 251 -14.99 -1.18 -14.99
N GLU A 252 -14.72 -1.14 -13.69
CA GLU A 252 -15.13 -2.19 -12.76
C GLU A 252 -16.64 -2.25 -12.59
N LEU A 253 -17.35 -1.12 -12.64
CA LEU A 253 -18.82 -1.08 -12.61
C LEU A 253 -19.44 -1.82 -13.80
N LYS A 254 -18.83 -1.71 -14.98
CA LYS A 254 -19.21 -2.42 -16.21
C LYS A 254 -18.96 -3.92 -16.04
N ARG A 255 -17.81 -4.33 -15.50
CA ARG A 255 -17.52 -5.75 -15.19
C ARG A 255 -18.42 -6.34 -14.10
N LEU A 256 -18.67 -5.60 -13.02
CA LEU A 256 -19.62 -5.96 -11.94
C LEU A 256 -21.03 -6.22 -12.50
N LYS A 257 -21.54 -5.31 -13.35
CA LYS A 257 -22.85 -5.45 -14.02
C LYS A 257 -22.90 -6.65 -14.97
N GLN A 258 -21.80 -6.93 -15.68
CA GLN A 258 -21.69 -8.11 -16.54
C GLN A 258 -21.65 -9.42 -15.74
N ALA A 259 -20.91 -9.46 -14.63
CA ALA A 259 -20.80 -10.63 -13.75
C ALA A 259 -22.12 -10.95 -13.02
N LEU A 260 -22.81 -9.92 -12.49
CA LEU A 260 -24.17 -10.04 -11.96
C LEU A 260 -25.14 -10.64 -12.99
N LYS A 261 -25.11 -10.13 -14.24
CA LYS A 261 -25.95 -10.64 -15.34
C LYS A 261 -25.61 -12.09 -15.71
N ALA A 262 -24.34 -12.49 -15.61
CA ALA A 262 -23.89 -13.86 -15.85
C ALA A 262 -24.16 -14.82 -14.68
N GLY A 263 -24.50 -14.30 -13.49
CA GLY A 263 -24.78 -15.09 -12.29
C GLY A 263 -23.54 -15.54 -11.52
N PHE A 264 -22.39 -14.89 -11.69
CA PHE A 264 -21.18 -15.18 -10.91
C PHE A 264 -21.18 -14.44 -9.56
N LEU A 265 -20.71 -15.10 -8.49
CA LEU A 265 -20.76 -14.55 -7.13
C LEU A 265 -19.41 -14.03 -6.61
N HIS A 266 -18.29 -14.64 -7.01
CA HIS A 266 -16.96 -14.35 -6.46
C HIS A 266 -16.07 -13.67 -7.49
N LEU A 267 -15.78 -12.38 -7.29
CA LEU A 267 -14.95 -11.59 -8.19
C LEU A 267 -13.71 -11.06 -7.46
N ILE A 268 -12.59 -10.95 -8.17
CA ILE A 268 -11.39 -10.22 -7.77
C ILE A 268 -11.07 -9.21 -8.89
N PHE A 269 -10.78 -7.97 -8.50
CA PHE A 269 -10.31 -6.91 -9.40
C PHE A 269 -8.87 -6.52 -9.01
N GLU A 270 -7.93 -6.65 -9.95
CA GLU A 270 -6.63 -5.93 -9.96
C GLU A 270 -6.89 -4.42 -10.12
N ASP A 271 -5.88 -3.60 -9.84
CA ASP A 271 -5.84 -2.16 -10.12
C ASP A 271 -7.10 -1.40 -9.61
N ASN A 272 -7.55 -1.72 -8.38
CA ASN A 272 -8.69 -1.08 -7.70
C ASN A 272 -8.32 0.32 -7.20
N TYR A 273 -7.96 1.20 -8.14
CA TYR A 273 -7.26 2.47 -7.94
C TYR A 273 -7.92 3.42 -6.96
N ASP A 274 -7.10 4.14 -6.18
CA ASP A 274 -7.55 5.27 -5.37
C ASP A 274 -8.07 6.44 -6.21
N THR A 275 -8.80 7.35 -5.57
CA THR A 275 -9.46 8.48 -6.22
C THR A 275 -8.46 9.49 -6.77
N GLY A 276 -8.71 9.97 -8.00
CA GLY A 276 -7.81 10.86 -8.74
C GLY A 276 -6.70 10.15 -9.55
N THR A 277 -6.63 8.81 -9.56
CA THR A 277 -5.60 8.07 -10.32
C THR A 277 -6.15 6.87 -11.10
N GLY A 278 -5.28 6.11 -11.76
CA GLY A 278 -5.66 4.92 -12.54
C GLY A 278 -6.12 5.18 -13.97
N ASP A 279 -6.33 4.11 -14.74
CA ASP A 279 -6.73 4.15 -16.15
C ASP A 279 -8.16 3.65 -16.42
N HIS A 280 -8.86 3.14 -15.41
CA HIS A 280 -10.26 2.78 -15.45
C HIS A 280 -10.95 3.12 -14.12
N TYR A 281 -12.28 3.19 -14.13
CA TYR A 281 -13.09 3.57 -12.96
C TYR A 281 -13.30 2.37 -12.04
N SER A 282 -12.70 2.44 -10.84
CA SER A 282 -12.61 1.35 -9.86
C SER A 282 -13.79 1.29 -8.88
N LEU A 283 -14.02 0.13 -8.23
CA LEU A 283 -15.00 0.03 -7.14
C LEU A 283 -14.63 0.95 -5.97
N ARG A 284 -13.33 1.08 -5.68
CA ARG A 284 -12.82 2.03 -4.69
C ARG A 284 -13.18 3.48 -5.01
N GLN A 285 -12.98 3.93 -6.26
CA GLN A 285 -13.41 5.25 -6.70
C GLN A 285 -14.92 5.43 -6.55
N ILE A 286 -15.72 4.42 -6.94
CA ILE A 286 -17.18 4.46 -6.82
C ILE A 286 -17.65 4.58 -5.36
N CYS A 287 -16.91 4.02 -4.42
CA CYS A 287 -17.26 3.99 -2.99
C CYS A 287 -16.51 5.01 -2.14
N ASP A 288 -15.64 5.82 -2.74
CA ASP A 288 -15.11 7.03 -2.13
C ASP A 288 -16.21 8.10 -2.12
N GLN A 289 -16.70 8.45 -0.93
CA GLN A 289 -17.93 9.21 -0.71
C GLN A 289 -17.89 9.93 0.63
N ASP A 290 -18.48 11.13 0.74
CA ASP A 290 -18.45 11.94 1.98
C ASP A 290 -19.14 11.28 3.19
N TYR A 291 -20.02 10.30 2.95
CA TYR A 291 -20.69 9.52 4.00
C TYR A 291 -19.91 8.27 4.45
N ILE A 292 -18.79 7.96 3.78
CA ILE A 292 -17.85 6.91 4.16
C ILE A 292 -16.73 7.55 4.98
N ARG A 293 -16.39 6.97 6.14
CA ARG A 293 -15.35 7.54 7.01
C ARG A 293 -14.00 7.51 6.31
N GLY A 294 -13.51 8.68 5.89
CA GLY A 294 -12.25 8.81 5.15
C GLY A 294 -12.41 8.67 3.63
N GLY A 295 -13.64 8.69 3.13
CA GLY A 295 -13.94 9.08 1.76
C GLY A 295 -14.48 10.52 1.69
N GLY A 296 -14.64 11.03 0.47
CA GLY A 296 -14.98 12.43 0.21
C GLY A 296 -13.75 13.35 0.28
N HIS A 297 -13.67 14.35 -0.60
CA HIS A 297 -12.45 15.15 -0.79
C HIS A 297 -12.73 16.66 -0.92
N SER A 298 -11.79 17.46 -0.43
CA SER A 298 -11.84 18.92 -0.45
C SER A 298 -10.96 19.51 -1.55
N CYS A 299 -11.56 20.09 -2.58
CA CYS A 299 -10.84 20.79 -3.65
C CYS A 299 -10.31 22.18 -3.27
N PHE A 300 -10.61 22.69 -2.07
CA PHE A 300 -10.09 23.98 -1.60
C PHE A 300 -8.57 24.00 -1.47
N ARG A 301 -7.93 25.05 -2.03
CA ARG A 301 -6.47 25.12 -2.21
C ARG A 301 -5.67 25.18 -0.90
N ASP A 302 -6.30 25.71 0.13
CA ASP A 302 -5.78 25.98 1.47
C ASP A 302 -6.29 24.99 2.53
N SER A 303 -7.02 23.95 2.12
CA SER A 303 -7.51 22.88 3.01
C SER A 303 -6.39 22.08 3.70
N ASP A 304 -6.72 21.45 4.83
CA ASP A 304 -5.79 20.54 5.53
C ASP A 304 -5.39 19.36 4.63
N GLU A 305 -6.36 18.79 3.90
CA GLU A 305 -6.13 17.71 2.94
C GLU A 305 -5.12 18.10 1.85
N ALA A 306 -5.32 19.23 1.17
CA ALA A 306 -4.39 19.71 0.15
C ALA A 306 -2.97 19.94 0.73
N ARG A 307 -2.88 20.46 1.96
CA ARG A 307 -1.62 20.69 2.67
C ARG A 307 -0.94 19.40 3.15
N ILE A 308 -1.68 18.31 3.37
CA ILE A 308 -1.13 16.97 3.63
C ILE A 308 -0.70 16.32 2.31
N ARG A 309 -1.59 16.20 1.32
CA ARG A 309 -1.32 15.57 0.01
C ARG A 309 -0.08 16.16 -0.67
N MET A 310 0.07 17.49 -0.67
CA MET A 310 1.27 18.19 -1.19
C MET A 310 2.60 17.77 -0.50
N LYS A 311 2.57 17.37 0.78
CA LYS A 311 3.76 16.81 1.45
C LYS A 311 3.99 15.37 0.98
N ARG A 312 2.93 14.56 0.92
CA ARG A 312 2.98 13.12 0.61
C ARG A 312 3.42 12.83 -0.82
N LYS A 313 3.03 13.67 -1.78
CA LYS A 313 3.48 13.67 -3.18
C LYS A 313 5.01 13.69 -3.38
N LYS A 314 5.77 14.12 -2.35
CA LYS A 314 7.24 14.16 -2.38
C LYS A 314 7.91 12.83 -2.04
N PHE A 315 7.14 11.84 -1.57
CA PHE A 315 7.64 10.56 -1.07
C PHE A 315 6.99 9.36 -1.77
N TRP A 316 5.74 9.49 -2.21
CA TRP A 316 4.94 8.40 -2.80
C TRP A 316 4.57 8.70 -4.26
N GLU A 317 4.83 7.75 -5.16
CA GLU A 317 4.69 7.92 -6.62
C GLU A 317 3.22 8.15 -7.05
N LYS A 318 2.29 7.38 -6.47
CA LYS A 318 0.84 7.43 -6.72
C LYS A 318 0.06 8.21 -5.67
N ALA A 319 0.72 8.90 -4.73
CA ALA A 319 0.04 9.99 -4.04
C ALA A 319 -0.40 11.02 -5.08
N VAL A 320 -1.63 11.52 -4.97
CA VAL A 320 -2.14 12.61 -5.80
C VAL A 320 -2.23 13.89 -4.99
N ASP A 321 -1.78 15.00 -5.55
CA ASP A 321 -2.09 16.33 -4.99
C ASP A 321 -3.46 16.85 -5.46
N ARG A 322 -3.87 18.03 -4.99
CA ARG A 322 -5.18 18.62 -5.33
C ARG A 322 -5.37 18.85 -6.83
N ASP A 323 -4.36 19.33 -7.55
CA ASP A 323 -4.51 19.67 -8.97
C ASP A 323 -4.54 18.41 -9.86
N GLU A 324 -4.02 17.28 -9.36
CA GLU A 324 -4.23 15.95 -9.94
C GLU A 324 -5.59 15.34 -9.56
N LEU A 325 -6.08 15.58 -8.34
CA LEU A 325 -7.32 15.01 -7.80
C LEU A 325 -8.59 15.66 -8.37
N CYS A 326 -8.63 16.99 -8.46
CA CYS A 326 -9.84 17.77 -8.69
C CYS A 326 -9.99 18.25 -10.14
N GLY A 327 -11.21 18.12 -10.70
CA GLY A 327 -11.61 18.66 -12.00
C GLY A 327 -11.81 20.17 -12.04
N GLY A 328 -12.70 20.65 -12.91
CA GLY A 328 -12.99 22.08 -13.08
C GLY A 328 -13.95 22.60 -12.02
N ASP A 329 -15.06 21.89 -11.83
CA ASP A 329 -16.17 22.27 -10.94
C ASP A 329 -16.09 21.50 -9.60
N GLU A 330 -14.92 21.54 -8.97
CA GLU A 330 -14.58 20.79 -7.74
C GLU A 330 -14.76 19.26 -7.85
N GLU A 331 -14.70 18.74 -9.07
CA GLU A 331 -14.96 17.34 -9.42
C GLU A 331 -13.83 16.41 -8.94
N TRP A 332 -13.85 15.99 -7.67
CA TRP A 332 -12.84 15.07 -7.11
C TRP A 332 -13.06 13.60 -7.47
N TRP A 333 -14.27 13.21 -7.88
CA TRP A 333 -14.67 11.81 -8.06
C TRP A 333 -14.08 11.17 -9.32
N GLY A 334 -13.93 9.83 -9.28
CA GLY A 334 -13.32 9.05 -10.34
C GLY A 334 -11.88 9.51 -10.59
N VAL A 335 -11.60 9.99 -11.81
CA VAL A 335 -10.44 10.85 -12.06
C VAL A 335 -10.91 12.20 -12.58
N ARG A 336 -10.91 13.22 -11.71
CA ARG A 336 -11.23 14.61 -12.05
C ARG A 336 -12.60 14.79 -12.73
N GLY A 337 -13.63 14.06 -12.25
CA GLY A 337 -14.98 14.02 -12.83
C GLY A 337 -15.21 12.94 -13.89
N TYR A 338 -14.17 12.24 -14.35
CA TYR A 338 -14.26 11.25 -15.43
C TYR A 338 -14.35 9.82 -14.91
N MET A 339 -15.37 9.11 -15.39
CA MET A 339 -15.44 7.65 -15.41
C MET A 339 -14.62 7.13 -16.60
N ARG A 340 -13.46 6.57 -16.30
CA ARG A 340 -12.53 5.98 -17.28
C ARG A 340 -12.90 4.53 -17.62
N ASP A 341 -12.60 4.12 -18.84
CA ASP A 341 -12.78 2.76 -19.37
C ASP A 341 -11.76 2.50 -20.51
N ASP A 342 -11.54 1.23 -20.82
CA ASP A 342 -10.68 0.75 -21.90
C ASP A 342 -9.25 1.33 -21.91
N PHE A 343 -8.47 1.06 -20.85
CA PHE A 343 -7.10 1.56 -20.69
C PHE A 343 -6.98 3.09 -20.83
N ASN A 344 -7.96 3.85 -20.30
CA ASN A 344 -8.09 5.31 -20.41
C ASN A 344 -8.24 5.85 -21.86
N HIS A 345 -8.56 4.99 -22.84
CA HIS A 345 -8.92 5.44 -24.20
C HIS A 345 -10.37 5.92 -24.30
N SER A 346 -11.25 5.53 -23.35
CA SER A 346 -12.66 5.92 -23.30
C SER A 346 -12.99 6.60 -21.98
N ASN A 347 -13.24 7.92 -22.01
CA ASN A 347 -13.42 8.73 -20.80
C ASN A 347 -14.75 9.48 -20.84
N LYS A 348 -15.69 9.08 -19.98
CA LYS A 348 -17.00 9.74 -19.85
C LYS A 348 -16.99 10.68 -18.64
N ALA A 349 -17.23 11.97 -18.84
CA ALA A 349 -17.54 12.88 -17.74
C ALA A 349 -18.88 12.46 -17.08
N ILE A 350 -18.93 12.45 -15.75
CA ILE A 350 -20.12 12.12 -14.97
C ILE A 350 -20.34 13.16 -13.87
N SER A 351 -21.61 13.50 -13.59
CA SER A 351 -21.94 14.38 -12.46
C SER A 351 -21.76 13.66 -11.13
N TYR A 352 -21.66 14.44 -10.04
CA TYR A 352 -21.70 13.90 -8.67
C TYR A 352 -22.94 13.03 -8.44
N ASP A 353 -24.10 13.41 -8.98
CA ASP A 353 -25.32 12.59 -8.89
C ASP A 353 -25.16 11.22 -9.57
N GLU A 354 -24.61 11.17 -10.79
CA GLU A 354 -24.37 9.87 -11.46
C GLU A 354 -23.32 9.04 -10.71
N HIS A 355 -22.27 9.67 -10.20
CA HIS A 355 -21.27 9.04 -9.35
C HIS A 355 -21.88 8.44 -8.07
N PHE A 356 -22.70 9.20 -7.33
CA PHE A 356 -23.42 8.75 -6.14
C PHE A 356 -24.42 7.63 -6.46
N GLN A 357 -25.17 7.70 -7.56
CA GLN A 357 -26.08 6.62 -7.97
C GLN A 357 -25.32 5.35 -8.39
N ASN A 358 -24.14 5.48 -8.99
CA ASN A 358 -23.25 4.34 -9.22
C ASN A 358 -22.78 3.73 -7.90
N SER A 359 -22.47 4.54 -6.88
CA SER A 359 -22.17 4.09 -5.51
C SER A 359 -23.33 3.31 -4.91
N ARG A 360 -24.55 3.85 -4.98
CA ARG A 360 -25.79 3.19 -4.50
C ARG A 360 -26.02 1.84 -5.19
N PHE A 361 -25.79 1.75 -6.50
CA PHE A 361 -25.87 0.49 -7.23
C PHE A 361 -24.84 -0.53 -6.70
N VAL A 362 -23.58 -0.13 -6.53
CA VAL A 362 -22.51 -1.01 -6.02
C VAL A 362 -22.82 -1.51 -4.60
N GLU A 363 -23.16 -0.63 -3.67
CA GLU A 363 -23.56 -1.04 -2.31
C GLU A 363 -24.79 -1.97 -2.31
N SER A 364 -25.71 -1.84 -3.28
CA SER A 364 -26.87 -2.75 -3.44
C SER A 364 -26.53 -4.13 -4.02
N ALA A 365 -25.34 -4.30 -4.63
CA ALA A 365 -24.88 -5.57 -5.20
C ALA A 365 -23.95 -6.35 -4.26
N LEU A 366 -23.20 -5.66 -3.40
CA LEU A 366 -22.16 -6.25 -2.55
C LEU A 366 -22.69 -6.97 -1.31
N ASP A 367 -22.31 -8.23 -1.17
CA ASP A 367 -22.47 -9.01 0.07
C ASP A 367 -21.17 -8.99 0.90
N VAL A 368 -20.01 -8.92 0.25
CA VAL A 368 -18.69 -8.73 0.89
C VAL A 368 -17.86 -7.77 0.04
N TYR A 369 -17.14 -6.86 0.69
CA TYR A 369 -16.07 -6.05 0.09
C TYR A 369 -14.81 -6.21 0.95
N TRP A 370 -13.68 -6.57 0.34
CA TRP A 370 -12.40 -6.69 1.04
C TRP A 370 -11.23 -6.36 0.12
N GLU A 371 -10.50 -5.29 0.44
CA GLU A 371 -9.21 -5.00 -0.17
C GLU A 371 -8.12 -5.85 0.49
N LEU A 372 -7.22 -6.41 -0.32
CA LEU A 372 -5.97 -7.00 0.14
C LEU A 372 -5.09 -5.89 0.76
N PRO A 373 -4.70 -5.95 2.04
CA PRO A 373 -3.73 -5.02 2.60
C PRO A 373 -2.32 -5.26 2.03
N PRO A 374 -1.42 -4.26 2.00
CA PRO A 374 -0.04 -4.46 1.58
C PRO A 374 0.64 -5.56 2.41
N VAL A 375 1.48 -6.38 1.80
CA VAL A 375 2.10 -7.53 2.48
C VAL A 375 3.01 -7.08 3.62
N ALA A 376 3.76 -5.99 3.40
CA ALA A 376 4.63 -5.41 4.41
C ALA A 376 4.77 -3.89 4.20
N GLY A 377 4.99 -3.17 5.31
CA GLY A 377 5.16 -1.72 5.27
C GLY A 377 6.36 -1.23 4.44
N PRO A 378 6.37 0.05 4.00
CA PRO A 378 7.45 0.62 3.19
C PRO A 378 8.85 0.53 3.81
N SER A 379 8.98 0.50 5.14
CA SER A 379 10.28 0.35 5.83
C SER A 379 10.90 -1.03 5.63
N LEU A 380 10.11 -2.01 5.18
CA LEU A 380 10.54 -3.40 4.95
C LEU A 380 10.65 -3.72 3.45
N THR A 381 9.75 -3.17 2.63
CA THR A 381 9.68 -3.45 1.19
C THR A 381 10.47 -2.48 0.33
N HIS A 382 10.74 -1.26 0.83
CA HIS A 382 11.21 -0.11 0.06
C HIS A 382 10.31 0.28 -1.13
N GLN A 383 9.04 -0.14 -1.13
CA GLN A 383 8.05 0.31 -2.10
C GLN A 383 7.67 1.77 -1.85
N THR A 384 7.74 2.59 -2.90
CA THR A 384 7.28 3.99 -2.90
C THR A 384 6.05 4.21 -3.79
N ARG A 385 5.56 3.17 -4.47
CA ARG A 385 4.46 3.27 -5.45
C ARG A 385 3.16 3.84 -4.85
N TYR A 386 2.56 3.17 -3.86
CA TYR A 386 1.31 3.62 -3.23
C TYR A 386 1.54 4.65 -2.11
N ASP A 387 0.48 5.35 -1.70
CA ASP A 387 0.49 6.19 -0.50
C ASP A 387 -0.11 5.43 0.71
N PRO A 388 0.67 5.15 1.77
CA PRO A 388 0.16 4.56 3.01
C PRO A 388 -1.05 5.29 3.61
N ALA A 389 -1.12 6.62 3.55
CA ALA A 389 -2.24 7.38 4.13
C ALA A 389 -3.60 7.04 3.50
N ARG A 390 -3.58 6.41 2.33
CA ARG A 390 -4.73 5.90 1.59
C ARG A 390 -4.76 4.36 1.55
N ALA A 391 -4.09 3.68 2.46
CA ALA A 391 -4.07 2.22 2.56
C ALA A 391 -4.38 1.73 3.99
N SER A 392 -4.88 0.49 4.08
CA SER A 392 -5.04 -0.24 5.34
C SER A 392 -3.70 -0.70 5.92
N ASP A 393 -3.63 -0.91 7.23
CA ASP A 393 -2.41 -1.39 7.89
C ASP A 393 -1.91 -2.72 7.28
N PRO A 394 -0.61 -2.87 7.03
CA PRO A 394 -0.07 -3.99 6.27
C PRO A 394 -0.07 -5.31 7.07
N ILE A 395 -0.06 -6.43 6.35
CA ILE A 395 -0.03 -7.78 6.93
C ILE A 395 1.19 -7.94 7.86
N ILE A 396 2.31 -7.26 7.54
CA ILE A 396 3.50 -7.11 8.38
C ILE A 396 3.77 -5.60 8.58
N GLU A 397 3.56 -5.09 9.79
CA GLU A 397 3.87 -3.70 10.17
C GLU A 397 5.35 -3.34 9.94
N ASP A 398 5.62 -2.04 9.76
CA ASP A 398 6.96 -1.49 9.79
C ASP A 398 7.70 -1.83 11.10
N GLY A 399 9.04 -1.90 11.02
CA GLY A 399 9.89 -2.35 12.13
C GLY A 399 9.83 -3.86 12.45
N ARG A 400 8.86 -4.63 11.93
CA ARG A 400 8.74 -6.09 12.17
C ARG A 400 9.72 -6.94 11.33
N PHE A 401 10.95 -6.45 11.11
CA PHE A 401 11.95 -7.06 10.22
C PHE A 401 12.23 -8.55 10.53
N GLY A 402 12.28 -8.93 11.81
CA GLY A 402 12.45 -10.34 12.20
C GLY A 402 11.30 -11.28 11.81
N LEU A 403 10.10 -10.76 11.50
CA LEU A 403 9.03 -11.55 10.88
C LEU A 403 9.21 -11.59 9.36
N PHE A 404 9.44 -10.45 8.73
CA PHE A 404 9.71 -10.31 7.29
C PHE A 404 10.86 -11.22 6.80
N GLN A 405 11.95 -11.31 7.58
CA GLN A 405 13.08 -12.19 7.29
C GLN A 405 12.74 -13.67 7.47
N ARG A 406 12.00 -14.06 8.52
CA ARG A 406 11.61 -15.46 8.77
C ARG A 406 10.66 -16.00 7.70
N LEU A 407 9.77 -15.16 7.17
CA LEU A 407 8.90 -15.47 6.04
C LEU A 407 9.64 -15.54 4.69
N GLY A 408 10.96 -15.29 4.65
CA GLY A 408 11.76 -15.30 3.42
C GLY A 408 11.58 -14.08 2.52
N LEU A 409 10.68 -13.15 2.84
CA LEU A 409 10.41 -11.95 2.03
C LEU A 409 11.66 -11.09 1.81
N ALA A 410 12.56 -11.04 2.81
CA ALA A 410 13.86 -10.38 2.71
C ALA A 410 14.84 -10.99 1.68
N ARG A 411 14.52 -12.14 1.08
CA ARG A 411 15.29 -12.73 -0.05
C ARG A 411 14.79 -12.23 -1.41
N LEU A 412 13.61 -11.64 -1.47
CA LEU A 412 13.02 -11.12 -2.70
C LEU A 412 13.61 -9.74 -3.01
N GLY A 413 14.02 -9.51 -4.25
CA GLY A 413 14.50 -8.19 -4.68
C GLY A 413 13.39 -7.14 -4.58
N THR A 414 13.69 -5.98 -4.00
CA THR A 414 12.72 -4.93 -3.64
C THR A 414 11.76 -4.53 -4.77
N SER A 415 12.21 -4.60 -6.03
CA SER A 415 11.41 -4.31 -7.21
C SER A 415 10.19 -5.23 -7.41
N VAL A 416 10.10 -6.40 -6.76
CA VAL A 416 8.88 -7.23 -6.80
C VAL A 416 7.73 -6.63 -5.99
N PHE A 417 8.04 -5.83 -4.96
CA PHE A 417 7.04 -5.20 -4.11
C PHE A 417 6.52 -3.89 -4.70
N ASN A 418 7.27 -3.19 -5.56
CA ASN A 418 6.89 -1.87 -6.09
C ASN A 418 5.81 -1.94 -7.19
N GLY A 419 4.69 -2.58 -6.87
CA GLY A 419 3.60 -2.96 -7.75
C GLY A 419 2.23 -3.01 -7.06
N TYR A 420 2.08 -2.49 -5.84
CA TYR A 420 0.78 -2.42 -5.17
C TYR A 420 -0.03 -1.22 -5.68
N THR A 421 -1.23 -1.50 -6.17
CA THR A 421 -2.21 -0.54 -6.72
C THR A 421 -3.62 -0.76 -6.17
N GLN A 422 -3.70 -1.48 -5.05
CA GLN A 422 -4.92 -2.01 -4.44
C GLN A 422 -5.53 -3.13 -5.31
N MET A 423 -5.97 -4.20 -4.64
CA MET A 423 -6.65 -5.32 -5.28
C MET A 423 -7.80 -5.74 -4.35
N VAL A 424 -9.00 -5.88 -4.90
CA VAL A 424 -10.22 -6.10 -4.11
C VAL A 424 -10.89 -7.41 -4.47
N TYR A 425 -11.36 -8.12 -3.45
CA TYR A 425 -12.30 -9.22 -3.59
C TYR A 425 -13.69 -8.76 -3.19
N VAL A 426 -14.67 -9.16 -3.99
CA VAL A 426 -16.07 -8.94 -3.69
C VAL A 426 -16.86 -10.24 -3.80
N GLN A 427 -17.78 -10.44 -2.85
CA GLN A 427 -18.89 -11.35 -3.02
C GLN A 427 -20.12 -10.54 -3.43
N ILE A 428 -20.80 -10.94 -4.50
CA ILE A 428 -21.95 -10.24 -5.07
C ILE A 428 -23.17 -11.13 -5.21
N SER A 429 -24.34 -10.48 -5.14
CA SER A 429 -25.63 -11.05 -5.50
C SER A 429 -26.54 -9.94 -6.02
N ALA A 430 -27.59 -10.31 -6.75
CA ALA A 430 -28.65 -9.37 -7.11
C ALA A 430 -29.29 -8.73 -5.86
N SER A 431 -29.77 -7.50 -5.98
CA SER A 431 -30.65 -6.89 -4.98
C SER A 431 -31.91 -7.75 -4.83
N SER A 432 -32.24 -8.13 -3.59
CA SER A 432 -33.45 -8.90 -3.24
C SER A 432 -34.70 -8.03 -3.18
#